data_AF-A0A396KEH7-F1
#
_entry.id   AF-A0A396KEH7-F1
#
_cell.length_a   1.000
_cell.length_b   1.000
_cell.length_c   1.000
_cell.angle_alpha   90.00
_cell.angle_beta   90.00
_cell.angle_gamma   90.00
#
_symmetry.space_group_name_H-M   'P 1'
#
loop_
_entity.id
_entity.type
_entity.pdbx_description
1 polymer ?
#
loop_
_entity_poly.entity_id
_entity_poly.type
_entity_poly.pdbx_seq_one_letter_code
_entity_poly.pdbx_strand_id
1 'polypeptide(L)'
;MFLKDKYGKKWKLQAAKVLRTGALCVALAGVGTGVMGTLGELGADLGRLGLITAYADEFADRPEEVEGSSQIQVGNADGSDAEKEDTKGSDTAQWMGQVETDETKLQDNQLEYSELYTLISRYNPTIEQSLTSFNQSLEDYVNAWDELKFGQSSASTDLQTAKRDGDMENYAYYSQEKAVYKAASSMYKKMYDSMKKASDKSLRTMTRQLTVAAQSLMMTYETLSLQKDTLTKQVEVYEKALNLEKTKQAAGMSTAADVLEKENQLLSARSSLSSLEESLNSTYSSLCLMVGRDTDSGLVICEIPAADLAKADSMDLEADTKKAIGNNSSLISSRGTKATSTAAKNNRNATVEEGEQNLTIQMNQLYENVLLKKSELQAAQTAFRKAEGQKKNADIKYSAGLLSQEEYLTEEMNYISQTASYKAADLAFTQAADTYGWAVMGITQ
;
A
#
# COMPACT_ATOMS: atom_id res chain seq x y z
N MET A 1 7.65 15.39 -28.42
CA MET A 1 6.80 16.28 -29.27
C MET A 1 6.80 17.67 -28.64
N PHE A 2 6.96 18.74 -29.41
CA PHE A 2 6.93 20.12 -28.89
C PHE A 2 5.55 20.73 -29.16
N LEU A 3 4.90 21.23 -28.11
CA LEU A 3 3.64 21.95 -28.23
C LEU A 3 3.89 23.44 -27.97
N LYS A 4 3.22 24.30 -28.76
CA LYS A 4 3.19 25.75 -28.58
C LYS A 4 1.80 26.14 -28.09
N ASP A 5 1.73 26.97 -27.05
CA ASP A 5 0.48 27.60 -26.65
C ASP A 5 0.20 28.89 -27.47
N LYS A 6 -0.94 29.52 -27.20
CA LYS A 6 -1.39 30.77 -27.84
C LYS A 6 -0.47 31.98 -27.55
N TYR A 7 0.49 31.85 -26.63
CA TYR A 7 1.46 32.86 -26.22
C TYR A 7 2.90 32.52 -26.64
N GLY A 8 3.10 31.47 -27.45
CA GLY A 8 4.37 31.20 -28.14
C GLY A 8 5.44 30.48 -27.30
N LYS A 9 5.14 30.02 -26.09
CA LYS A 9 6.10 29.26 -25.26
C LYS A 9 6.17 27.80 -25.71
N LYS A 10 7.40 27.26 -25.80
CA LYS A 10 7.68 25.88 -26.26
C LYS A 10 7.82 24.93 -25.08
N TRP A 11 7.05 23.84 -25.08
CA TRP A 11 7.10 22.81 -24.04
C TRP A 11 7.65 21.49 -24.59
N LYS A 12 8.48 20.78 -23.80
CA LYS A 12 9.07 19.48 -24.17
C LYS A 12 8.34 18.35 -23.44
N LEU A 13 7.61 17.52 -24.17
CA LEU A 13 6.94 16.33 -23.62
C LEU A 13 7.98 15.25 -23.27
N GLN A 14 8.08 14.81 -22.01
CA GLN A 14 9.10 13.83 -21.59
C GLN A 14 8.65 12.36 -21.47
N ALA A 15 7.36 12.03 -21.37
CA ALA A 15 6.84 10.68 -21.61
C ALA A 15 5.30 10.70 -21.61
N ALA A 16 4.68 9.83 -22.41
CA ALA A 16 3.26 9.51 -22.31
C ALA A 16 3.12 7.99 -22.28
N LYS A 17 2.48 7.44 -21.24
CA LYS A 17 2.13 6.01 -21.16
C LYS A 17 0.63 5.90 -21.36
N VAL A 18 0.21 5.31 -22.48
CA VAL A 18 -1.20 5.01 -22.76
C VAL A 18 -1.56 3.74 -21.97
N LEU A 19 -2.31 3.89 -20.89
CA LEU A 19 -2.96 2.76 -20.22
C LEU A 19 -4.27 2.44 -20.95
N ARG A 20 -4.61 1.16 -21.10
CA ARG A 20 -5.78 0.65 -21.85
C ARG A 20 -7.15 0.98 -21.22
N THR A 21 -7.25 2.09 -20.50
CA THR A 21 -8.47 2.61 -19.88
C THR A 21 -8.52 4.11 -20.08
N GLY A 22 -8.63 4.59 -21.32
CA GLY A 22 -9.09 5.94 -21.72
C GLY A 22 -8.44 7.19 -21.11
N ALA A 23 -7.49 7.07 -20.18
CA ALA A 23 -6.94 8.18 -19.39
C ALA A 23 -5.54 8.51 -19.88
N LEU A 24 -5.36 9.75 -20.35
CA LEU A 24 -4.07 10.32 -20.71
C LEU A 24 -3.56 11.14 -19.51
N CYS A 25 -2.65 10.60 -18.70
CA CYS A 25 -1.94 11.38 -17.71
C CYS A 25 -0.80 12.16 -18.40
N VAL A 26 -0.87 13.49 -18.38
CA VAL A 26 0.19 14.38 -18.86
C VAL A 26 0.73 15.16 -17.67
N ALA A 27 1.99 14.94 -17.30
CA ALA A 27 2.70 15.80 -16.36
C ALA A 27 3.35 16.96 -17.14
N LEU A 28 2.96 18.20 -16.83
CA LEU A 28 3.62 19.41 -17.31
C LEU A 28 4.24 20.14 -16.11
N ALA A 29 5.58 20.21 -16.06
CA ALA A 29 6.30 21.04 -15.10
C ALA A 29 6.71 22.36 -15.77
N GLY A 30 6.27 23.48 -15.21
CA GLY A 30 6.62 24.82 -15.68
C GLY A 30 6.81 25.80 -14.53
N VAL A 31 7.90 26.57 -14.58
CA VAL A 31 8.31 27.54 -13.57
C VAL A 31 7.69 28.91 -13.90
N GLY A 32 6.96 29.52 -12.94
CA GLY A 32 6.46 30.89 -13.06
C GLY A 32 5.45 31.26 -11.97
N THR A 33 5.72 32.37 -11.28
CA THR A 33 4.95 32.92 -10.14
C THR A 33 3.62 33.56 -10.53
N GLY A 34 2.59 33.29 -9.71
CA GLY A 34 1.41 34.13 -9.43
C GLY A 34 0.50 34.60 -10.58
N VAL A 35 -0.72 34.04 -10.69
CA VAL A 35 -2.02 34.71 -10.98
C VAL A 35 -3.14 33.66 -10.81
N MET A 36 -4.18 33.96 -10.00
CA MET A 36 -5.44 33.20 -9.98
C MET A 36 -6.24 33.49 -11.25
N GLY A 37 -6.70 32.46 -11.95
CA GLY A 37 -7.63 32.58 -13.08
C GLY A 37 -8.37 31.28 -13.37
N THR A 38 -9.69 31.36 -13.49
CA THR A 38 -10.58 30.29 -13.94
C THR A 38 -10.41 30.03 -15.43
N LEU A 39 -10.15 28.79 -15.84
CA LEU A 39 -10.14 28.38 -17.24
C LEU A 39 -11.50 27.79 -17.61
N GLY A 40 -12.23 28.52 -18.46
CA GLY A 40 -13.55 28.15 -18.97
C GLY A 40 -13.54 27.03 -20.01
N GLU A 41 -14.68 26.34 -20.04
CA GLU A 41 -15.24 25.38 -21.00
C GLU A 41 -14.35 24.85 -22.15
N LEU A 42 -14.05 23.56 -22.07
CA LEU A 42 -13.83 22.67 -23.21
C LEU A 42 -14.99 21.67 -23.27
N GLY A 43 -15.54 21.51 -24.48
CA GLY A 43 -16.88 21.00 -24.77
C GLY A 43 -17.25 19.62 -24.22
N ALA A 44 -18.57 19.46 -24.13
CA ALA A 44 -19.36 18.32 -23.65
C ALA A 44 -18.75 16.92 -23.91
N ASP A 45 -18.59 16.18 -22.81
CA ASP A 45 -18.71 14.70 -22.61
C ASP A 45 -17.72 14.06 -21.61
N LEU A 46 -17.12 14.82 -20.69
CA LEU A 46 -16.27 14.25 -19.63
C LEU A 46 -16.58 14.88 -18.26
N GLY A 47 -17.63 14.41 -17.61
CA GLY A 47 -17.92 14.72 -16.21
C GLY A 47 -17.10 13.85 -15.25
N ARG A 48 -16.03 14.42 -14.67
CA ARG A 48 -15.45 14.12 -13.34
C ARG A 48 -14.10 14.87 -13.24
N LEU A 49 -14.12 16.06 -12.64
CA LEU A 49 -12.90 16.79 -12.23
C LEU A 49 -12.91 16.96 -10.71
N GLY A 50 -11.99 16.28 -10.02
CA GLY A 50 -11.61 16.61 -8.65
C GLY A 50 -10.60 17.75 -8.62
N LEU A 51 -10.72 18.66 -7.66
CA LEU A 51 -9.73 19.70 -7.40
C LEU A 51 -8.37 19.06 -7.07
N ILE A 52 -7.30 19.49 -7.76
CA ILE A 52 -5.92 19.24 -7.37
C ILE A 52 -5.28 20.61 -7.11
N THR A 53 -4.99 20.90 -5.84
CA THR A 53 -4.18 22.04 -5.42
C THR A 53 -2.71 21.65 -5.53
N ALA A 54 -1.94 22.34 -6.37
CA ALA A 54 -0.49 22.16 -6.46
C ALA A 54 0.22 23.24 -5.63
N TYR A 55 1.13 22.85 -4.75
CA TYR A 55 2.08 23.73 -4.06
C TYR A 55 3.46 23.57 -4.69
N ALA A 56 4.18 24.68 -4.85
CA ALA A 56 5.52 24.72 -5.41
C ALA A 56 6.52 25.09 -4.29
N ASP A 57 7.59 24.31 -4.14
CA ASP A 57 8.70 24.61 -3.23
C ASP A 57 9.86 25.28 -3.99
N GLU A 58 10.46 26.27 -3.32
CA GLU A 58 11.56 27.13 -3.77
C GLU A 58 12.89 26.50 -3.31
N PHE A 59 13.72 26.02 -4.23
CA PHE A 59 15.06 25.50 -3.91
C PHE A 59 16.05 26.66 -3.73
N ALA A 60 16.62 26.80 -2.52
CA ALA A 60 17.75 27.68 -2.26
C ALA A 60 19.08 26.99 -2.64
N ASP A 61 19.99 27.80 -3.19
CA ASP A 61 21.30 27.43 -3.75
C ASP A 61 22.19 26.57 -2.84
N ARG A 62 22.86 25.59 -3.47
CA ARG A 62 23.91 24.72 -2.92
C ARG A 62 25.28 25.32 -3.22
N PRO A 63 26.24 25.43 -2.28
CA PRO A 63 27.63 25.70 -2.60
C PRO A 63 28.44 24.41 -2.87
N GLU A 64 29.53 24.61 -3.60
CA GLU A 64 30.42 23.65 -4.25
C GLU A 64 31.15 22.61 -3.36
N GLU A 65 31.67 21.61 -4.07
CA GLU A 65 32.39 20.40 -3.67
C GLU A 65 33.52 20.55 -2.64
N VAL A 66 33.70 19.51 -1.82
CA VAL A 66 35.02 19.10 -1.32
C VAL A 66 35.13 17.57 -1.42
N GLU A 67 36.14 17.11 -2.16
CA GLU A 67 36.58 15.73 -2.29
C GLU A 67 36.85 15.09 -0.91
N GLY A 68 36.30 13.90 -0.68
CA GLY A 68 36.53 13.11 0.51
C GLY A 68 36.39 11.63 0.22
N SER A 69 37.49 11.01 -0.22
CA SER A 69 37.64 9.58 -0.41
C SER A 69 37.15 8.77 0.80
N SER A 70 36.14 7.91 0.61
CA SER A 70 35.73 6.93 1.62
C SER A 70 35.92 5.53 1.06
N GLN A 71 37.01 4.89 1.47
CA GLN A 71 37.28 3.47 1.23
C GLN A 71 36.25 2.62 2.00
N ILE A 72 35.39 1.90 1.30
CA ILE A 72 34.57 0.83 1.90
C ILE A 72 35.40 -0.45 1.90
N GLN A 73 35.75 -0.92 3.09
CA GLN A 73 36.45 -2.19 3.31
C GLN A 73 35.57 -3.37 2.91
N VAL A 74 36.14 -4.24 2.09
CA VAL A 74 35.58 -5.55 1.71
C VAL A 74 35.61 -6.46 2.95
N GLY A 75 34.46 -6.65 3.59
CA GLY A 75 34.28 -7.62 4.67
C GLY A 75 34.15 -9.03 4.12
N ASN A 76 35.10 -9.90 4.48
CA ASN A 76 35.09 -11.33 4.19
C ASN A 76 33.83 -12.01 4.74
N ALA A 77 33.08 -12.68 3.87
CA ALA A 77 32.02 -13.61 4.24
C ALA A 77 32.65 -14.94 4.66
N ASP A 78 32.83 -15.14 5.97
CA ASP A 78 33.04 -16.47 6.53
C ASP A 78 31.67 -17.12 6.78
N GLY A 79 31.51 -18.31 6.23
CA GLY A 79 30.28 -19.09 6.28
C GLY A 79 30.15 -19.79 7.63
N SER A 80 29.12 -19.42 8.38
CA SER A 80 28.53 -20.32 9.37
C SER A 80 27.01 -20.24 9.26
N ASP A 81 26.46 -21.20 8.52
CA ASP A 81 25.05 -21.57 8.56
C ASP A 81 24.76 -22.15 9.95
N ALA A 82 24.36 -21.29 10.88
CA ALA A 82 23.59 -21.70 12.05
C ALA A 82 22.13 -21.29 11.79
N GLU A 83 21.24 -22.27 11.86
CA GLU A 83 19.79 -22.14 11.71
C GLU A 83 19.26 -20.95 12.53
N LYS A 84 18.99 -19.83 11.84
CA LYS A 84 18.17 -18.76 12.41
C LYS A 84 16.72 -19.14 12.14
N GLU A 85 15.98 -19.36 13.23
CA GLU A 85 14.53 -19.37 13.27
C GLU A 85 13.96 -18.25 12.38
N ASP A 86 12.96 -18.57 11.54
CA ASP A 86 12.39 -17.66 10.56
C ASP A 86 11.47 -16.63 11.25
N THR A 87 12.06 -15.64 11.93
CA THR A 87 11.37 -14.58 12.68
C THR A 87 10.61 -13.59 11.77
N LYS A 88 10.67 -13.75 10.45
CA LYS A 88 10.12 -12.80 9.47
C LYS A 88 8.59 -12.70 9.47
N GLY A 89 7.89 -13.70 9.98
CA GLY A 89 6.44 -13.61 10.26
C GLY A 89 6.15 -12.74 11.49
N SER A 90 7.00 -12.82 12.51
CA SER A 90 6.97 -11.98 13.71
C SER A 90 7.26 -10.52 13.37
N ASP A 91 8.22 -10.27 12.46
CA ASP A 91 8.55 -8.91 12.03
C ASP A 91 7.37 -8.23 11.31
N THR A 92 6.61 -8.95 10.49
CA THR A 92 5.39 -8.40 9.84
C THR A 92 4.31 -8.10 10.88
N ALA A 93 4.08 -9.00 11.83
CA ALA A 93 3.11 -8.77 12.88
C ALA A 93 3.50 -7.59 13.79
N GLN A 94 4.78 -7.50 14.16
CA GLN A 94 5.32 -6.45 15.01
C GLN A 94 5.31 -5.08 14.33
N TRP A 95 5.64 -5.00 13.03
CA TRP A 95 5.65 -3.74 12.28
C TRP A 95 4.25 -3.26 11.93
N MET A 96 3.35 -4.18 11.61
CA MET A 96 1.95 -3.89 11.24
C MET A 96 1.03 -3.71 12.46
N GLY A 97 1.55 -3.89 13.69
CA GLY A 97 0.73 -3.89 14.90
C GLY A 97 -0.33 -4.99 14.93
N GLN A 98 -0.08 -6.11 14.24
CA GLN A 98 -0.99 -7.25 14.24
C GLN A 98 -0.97 -7.88 15.63
N VAL A 99 -2.12 -7.82 16.28
CA VAL A 99 -2.39 -8.67 17.44
C VAL A 99 -2.79 -10.03 16.87
N GLU A 100 -2.34 -11.11 17.50
CA GLU A 100 -2.88 -12.44 17.24
C GLU A 100 -4.38 -12.39 17.56
N THR A 101 -5.21 -12.23 16.54
CA THR A 101 -6.65 -12.05 16.71
C THR A 101 -7.32 -13.40 16.88
N ASP A 102 -8.05 -13.55 17.98
CA ASP A 102 -8.86 -14.73 18.28
C ASP A 102 -9.80 -15.05 17.10
N GLU A 103 -10.03 -16.33 16.83
CA GLU A 103 -10.91 -16.76 15.72
C GLU A 103 -12.32 -16.16 15.82
N THR A 104 -12.78 -15.87 17.04
CA THR A 104 -14.07 -15.24 17.27
C THR A 104 -14.11 -13.79 16.77
N LYS A 105 -13.00 -13.05 16.86
CA LYS A 105 -12.89 -11.69 16.31
C LYS A 105 -12.85 -11.72 14.79
N LEU A 106 -12.07 -12.63 14.22
CA LEU A 106 -12.01 -12.79 12.75
C LEU A 106 -13.37 -13.14 12.12
N GLN A 107 -14.37 -13.57 12.90
CA GLN A 107 -15.72 -13.91 12.46
C GLN A 107 -16.82 -12.92 12.91
N ASP A 108 -16.50 -11.84 13.61
CA ASP A 108 -17.49 -10.95 14.25
C ASP A 108 -18.17 -9.95 13.30
N ASN A 109 -18.04 -10.16 11.98
CA ASN A 109 -18.49 -9.26 10.91
C ASN A 109 -17.98 -7.82 11.03
N GLN A 110 -16.94 -7.56 11.82
CA GLN A 110 -16.25 -6.28 11.86
C GLN A 110 -14.88 -6.42 11.19
N LEU A 111 -14.60 -5.57 10.22
CA LEU A 111 -13.32 -5.55 9.54
C LEU A 111 -12.42 -4.49 10.19
N GLU A 112 -11.50 -4.94 11.04
CA GLU A 112 -10.47 -4.06 11.61
C GLU A 112 -9.23 -3.96 10.69
N TYR A 113 -8.60 -2.78 10.67
CA TYR A 113 -7.40 -2.53 9.85
C TYR A 113 -6.24 -3.48 10.18
N SER A 114 -6.11 -3.88 11.45
CA SER A 114 -5.06 -4.78 11.93
C SER A 114 -5.24 -6.23 11.48
N GLU A 115 -6.45 -6.63 11.09
CA GLU A 115 -6.78 -8.03 10.76
C GLU A 115 -6.60 -8.38 9.28
N LEU A 116 -6.39 -7.37 8.42
CA LEU A 116 -6.35 -7.53 6.97
C LEU A 116 -5.41 -8.65 6.52
N TYR A 117 -4.19 -8.72 7.06
CA TYR A 117 -3.23 -9.77 6.72
C TYR A 117 -3.74 -11.16 7.10
N THR A 118 -4.27 -11.30 8.32
CA THR A 118 -4.76 -12.58 8.83
C THR A 118 -5.94 -13.06 8.01
N LEU A 119 -6.91 -12.20 7.72
CA LEU A 119 -8.07 -12.53 6.88
C LEU A 119 -7.65 -12.91 5.46
N ILE A 120 -6.74 -12.15 4.84
CA ILE A 120 -6.25 -12.45 3.49
C ILE A 120 -5.48 -13.77 3.46
N SER A 121 -4.65 -14.03 4.48
CA SER A 121 -3.86 -15.26 4.55
C SER A 121 -4.72 -16.52 4.65
N ARG A 122 -5.92 -16.41 5.26
CA ARG A 122 -6.80 -17.55 5.54
C ARG A 122 -7.94 -17.69 4.53
N TYR A 123 -8.51 -16.59 4.08
CA TYR A 123 -9.80 -16.59 3.38
C TYR A 123 -9.76 -15.96 1.99
N ASN A 124 -8.65 -15.31 1.58
CA ASN A 124 -8.59 -14.78 0.22
C ASN A 124 -8.60 -15.93 -0.81
N PRO A 125 -9.53 -15.93 -1.79
CA PRO A 125 -9.68 -17.05 -2.74
C PRO A 125 -8.42 -17.31 -3.58
N THR A 126 -7.66 -16.26 -3.93
CA THR A 126 -6.40 -16.40 -4.70
C THR A 126 -5.32 -17.08 -3.87
N ILE A 127 -5.24 -16.77 -2.58
CA ILE A 127 -4.30 -17.39 -1.63
C ILE A 127 -4.69 -18.84 -1.39
N GLU A 128 -5.98 -19.12 -1.17
CA GLU A 128 -6.50 -20.48 -0.98
C GLU A 128 -6.24 -21.37 -2.21
N GLN A 129 -6.51 -20.87 -3.42
CA GLN A 129 -6.25 -21.59 -4.66
C GLN A 129 -4.74 -21.85 -4.88
N SER A 130 -3.90 -20.86 -4.58
CA SER A 130 -2.44 -21.00 -4.68
C SER A 130 -1.92 -22.03 -3.67
N LEU A 131 -2.39 -21.98 -2.42
CA LEU A 131 -2.05 -22.93 -1.37
C LEU A 131 -2.46 -24.36 -1.75
N THR A 132 -3.67 -24.53 -2.26
CA THR A 132 -4.18 -25.84 -2.72
C THR A 132 -3.28 -26.41 -3.83
N SER A 133 -2.92 -25.59 -4.82
CA SER A 133 -2.05 -26.00 -5.94
C SER A 133 -0.65 -26.37 -5.48
N PHE A 134 -0.09 -25.63 -4.51
CA PHE A 134 1.21 -25.93 -3.91
C PHE A 134 1.18 -27.20 -3.07
N ASN A 135 0.15 -27.39 -2.24
CA ASN A 135 0.00 -28.58 -1.41
C ASN A 135 -0.12 -29.84 -2.27
N GLN A 136 -0.90 -29.79 -3.35
CA GLN A 136 -0.98 -30.90 -4.30
C GLN A 136 0.39 -31.23 -4.91
N SER A 137 1.13 -30.21 -5.35
CA SER A 137 2.47 -30.40 -5.91
C SER A 137 3.45 -30.99 -4.87
N LEU A 138 3.36 -30.55 -3.62
CA LEU A 138 4.18 -31.09 -2.52
C LEU A 138 3.81 -32.54 -2.20
N GLU A 139 2.52 -32.88 -2.22
CA GLU A 139 2.03 -34.24 -2.03
C GLU A 139 2.55 -35.16 -3.13
N ASP A 140 2.56 -34.72 -4.39
CA ASP A 140 3.15 -35.48 -5.50
C ASP A 140 4.64 -35.76 -5.28
N TYR A 141 5.40 -34.78 -4.78
CA TYR A 141 6.82 -34.96 -4.44
C TYR A 141 7.04 -35.91 -3.25
N VAL A 142 6.18 -35.86 -2.22
CA VAL A 142 6.24 -36.75 -1.06
C VAL A 142 5.90 -38.19 -1.47
N ASN A 143 4.83 -38.37 -2.25
CA ASN A 143 4.42 -39.69 -2.74
C ASN A 143 5.52 -40.33 -3.59
N ALA A 144 6.12 -39.59 -4.53
CA ALA A 144 7.26 -40.07 -5.32
C ALA A 144 8.49 -40.36 -4.46
N TRP A 145 8.74 -39.56 -3.42
CA TRP A 145 9.84 -39.80 -2.49
C TRP A 145 9.65 -41.06 -1.65
N ASP A 146 8.44 -41.29 -1.14
CA ASP A 146 8.07 -42.46 -0.33
C ASP A 146 8.15 -43.75 -1.16
N GLU A 147 7.73 -43.72 -2.42
CA GLU A 147 7.87 -44.85 -3.34
C GLU A 147 9.36 -45.21 -3.58
N LEU A 148 10.21 -44.21 -3.79
CA LEU A 148 11.66 -44.42 -3.94
C LEU A 148 12.30 -44.94 -2.65
N LYS A 149 11.80 -44.53 -1.47
CA LYS A 149 12.24 -45.06 -0.18
C LYS A 149 11.80 -46.51 0.05
N PHE A 150 10.59 -46.85 -0.39
CA PHE A 150 10.10 -48.21 -0.39
C PHE A 150 10.98 -49.10 -1.29
N GLY A 151 11.23 -48.69 -2.54
CA GLY A 151 12.13 -49.39 -3.46
C GLY A 151 13.55 -49.55 -2.93
N GLN A 152 14.10 -48.50 -2.31
CA GLN A 152 15.40 -48.56 -1.61
C GLN A 152 15.43 -49.63 -0.52
N SER A 153 14.33 -49.76 0.24
CA SER A 153 14.21 -50.69 1.36
C SER A 153 14.04 -52.13 0.88
N SER A 154 13.27 -52.33 -0.20
CA SER A 154 13.17 -53.62 -0.90
C SER A 154 14.53 -54.08 -1.41
N ALA A 155 15.22 -53.26 -2.21
CA ALA A 155 16.55 -53.58 -2.73
C ALA A 155 17.57 -53.82 -1.60
N SER A 156 17.43 -53.15 -0.45
CA SER A 156 18.27 -53.41 0.72
C SER A 156 17.98 -54.75 1.41
N THR A 157 16.75 -55.26 1.32
CA THR A 157 16.35 -56.57 1.84
C THR A 157 16.84 -57.66 0.91
N ASP A 158 16.67 -57.47 -0.40
CA ASP A 158 17.11 -58.40 -1.44
C ASP A 158 18.65 -58.52 -1.47
N LEU A 159 19.36 -57.39 -1.31
CA LEU A 159 20.82 -57.37 -1.16
C LEU A 159 21.30 -58.20 0.05
N GLN A 160 20.62 -58.09 1.20
CA GLN A 160 20.95 -58.87 2.39
C GLN A 160 20.69 -60.37 2.19
N THR A 161 19.61 -60.70 1.48
CA THR A 161 19.25 -62.08 1.13
C THR A 161 20.29 -62.69 0.19
N ALA A 162 20.64 -62.00 -0.90
CA ALA A 162 21.68 -62.43 -1.83
C ALA A 162 23.05 -62.61 -1.14
N LYS A 163 23.40 -61.72 -0.20
CA LYS A 163 24.62 -61.86 0.62
C LYS A 163 24.61 -63.12 1.47
N ARG A 164 23.48 -63.43 2.11
CA ARG A 164 23.31 -64.62 2.95
C ARG A 164 23.39 -65.90 2.12
N ASP A 165 22.79 -65.88 0.94
CA ASP A 165 22.65 -67.05 0.08
C ASP A 165 23.89 -67.28 -0.81
N GLY A 166 24.89 -66.39 -0.74
CA GLY A 166 26.15 -66.49 -1.50
C GLY A 166 26.02 -66.12 -2.98
N ASP A 167 24.90 -65.52 -3.37
CA ASP A 167 24.58 -65.13 -4.75
C ASP A 167 25.26 -63.80 -5.09
N MET A 168 26.51 -63.88 -5.52
CA MET A 168 27.34 -62.72 -5.83
C MET A 168 26.86 -61.92 -7.05
N GLU A 169 26.13 -62.55 -7.97
CA GLU A 169 25.59 -61.89 -9.16
C GLU A 169 24.43 -60.97 -8.78
N ASN A 170 23.44 -61.50 -8.05
CA ASN A 170 22.33 -60.69 -7.56
C ASN A 170 22.75 -59.70 -6.47
N TYR A 171 23.77 -60.01 -5.67
CA TYR A 171 24.33 -59.07 -4.69
C TYR A 171 24.85 -57.78 -5.35
N ALA A 172 25.59 -57.91 -6.47
CA ALA A 172 26.10 -56.77 -7.20
C ALA A 172 24.98 -55.95 -7.85
N TYR A 173 23.95 -56.63 -8.38
CA TYR A 173 22.75 -56.01 -8.95
C TYR A 173 21.97 -55.18 -7.92
N TYR A 174 21.56 -55.80 -6.80
CA TYR A 174 20.79 -55.10 -5.75
C TYR A 174 21.59 -53.99 -5.06
N SER A 175 22.93 -54.09 -5.04
CA SER A 175 23.79 -53.00 -4.56
C SER A 175 23.72 -51.77 -5.45
N GLN A 176 23.69 -51.94 -6.78
CA GLN A 176 23.51 -50.83 -7.70
C GLN A 176 22.09 -50.28 -7.63
N GLU A 177 21.08 -51.14 -7.62
CA GLU A 177 19.68 -50.75 -7.54
C GLU A 177 19.38 -49.94 -6.26
N LYS A 178 19.84 -50.41 -5.10
CA LYS A 178 19.73 -49.66 -3.83
C LYS A 178 20.42 -48.30 -3.92
N ALA A 179 21.57 -48.20 -4.60
CA ALA A 179 22.28 -46.94 -4.78
C ALA A 179 21.49 -45.97 -5.69
N VAL A 180 20.84 -46.47 -6.74
CA VAL A 180 19.96 -45.70 -7.63
C VAL A 180 18.76 -45.15 -6.86
N TYR A 181 18.04 -45.98 -6.10
CA TYR A 181 16.92 -45.51 -5.26
C TYR A 181 17.36 -44.52 -4.18
N LYS A 182 18.53 -44.74 -3.58
CA LYS A 182 19.11 -43.80 -2.60
C LYS A 182 19.41 -42.43 -3.24
N ALA A 183 20.00 -42.42 -4.43
CA ALA A 183 20.31 -41.20 -5.17
C ALA A 183 19.02 -40.46 -5.56
N ALA A 184 18.06 -41.17 -6.16
CA ALA A 184 16.77 -40.62 -6.56
C ALA A 184 15.98 -40.06 -5.35
N SER A 185 15.81 -40.84 -4.27
CA SER A 185 15.12 -40.36 -3.06
C SER A 185 15.79 -39.13 -2.45
N SER A 186 17.13 -39.04 -2.46
CA SER A 186 17.83 -37.84 -1.98
C SER A 186 17.60 -36.61 -2.85
N MET A 187 17.41 -36.78 -4.16
CA MET A 187 17.09 -35.70 -5.09
C MET A 187 15.65 -35.22 -4.89
N TYR A 188 14.68 -36.14 -4.81
CA TYR A 188 13.28 -35.80 -4.56
C TYR A 188 13.08 -35.10 -3.22
N LYS A 189 13.79 -35.52 -2.16
CA LYS A 189 13.77 -34.81 -0.87
C LYS A 189 14.26 -33.38 -0.98
N LYS A 190 15.39 -33.15 -1.69
CA LYS A 190 15.90 -31.79 -1.94
C LYS A 190 14.94 -30.95 -2.79
N MET A 191 14.28 -31.55 -3.77
CA MET A 191 13.27 -30.87 -4.59
C MET A 191 12.05 -30.50 -3.75
N TYR A 192 11.57 -31.41 -2.89
CA TYR A 192 10.51 -31.12 -1.91
C TYR A 192 10.90 -29.97 -0.98
N ASP A 193 12.06 -30.04 -0.32
CA ASP A 193 12.50 -29.00 0.63
C ASP A 193 12.67 -27.64 -0.07
N SER A 194 13.20 -27.64 -1.29
CA SER A 194 13.36 -26.43 -2.10
C SER A 194 12.01 -25.87 -2.58
N MET A 195 11.11 -26.73 -3.04
CA MET A 195 9.77 -26.35 -3.49
C MET A 195 8.96 -25.78 -2.33
N LYS A 196 8.95 -26.45 -1.18
CA LYS A 196 8.28 -26.00 0.04
C LYS A 196 8.78 -24.62 0.48
N LYS A 197 10.11 -24.44 0.53
CA LYS A 197 10.70 -23.14 0.87
C LYS A 197 10.34 -22.04 -0.15
N ALA A 198 10.31 -22.38 -1.44
CA ALA A 198 9.96 -21.44 -2.50
C ALA A 198 8.46 -21.09 -2.47
N SER A 199 7.57 -22.07 -2.25
CA SER A 199 6.12 -21.88 -2.15
C SER A 199 5.76 -21.06 -0.93
N ASP A 200 6.34 -21.35 0.24
CA ASP A 200 6.11 -20.60 1.47
C ASP A 200 6.52 -19.13 1.29
N LYS A 201 7.69 -18.88 0.69
CA LYS A 201 8.16 -17.52 0.40
C LYS A 201 7.26 -16.81 -0.63
N SER A 202 6.83 -17.52 -1.68
CA SER A 202 5.94 -16.99 -2.71
C SER A 202 4.58 -16.60 -2.13
N LEU A 203 3.97 -17.50 -1.34
CA LEU A 203 2.69 -17.29 -0.69
C LEU A 203 2.76 -16.11 0.28
N ARG A 204 3.80 -16.05 1.12
CA ARG A 204 4.01 -14.91 2.03
C ARG A 204 4.15 -13.58 1.27
N THR A 205 4.90 -13.56 0.17
CA THR A 205 5.04 -12.36 -0.67
C THR A 205 3.68 -11.94 -1.24
N MET A 206 2.91 -12.91 -1.76
CA MET A 206 1.58 -12.66 -2.33
C MET A 206 0.60 -12.15 -1.26
N THR A 207 0.55 -12.78 -0.09
CA THR A 207 -0.29 -12.34 1.04
C THR A 207 0.05 -10.90 1.43
N ARG A 208 1.35 -10.57 1.53
CA ARG A 208 1.79 -9.20 1.85
C ARG A 208 1.36 -8.19 0.77
N GLN A 209 1.52 -8.51 -0.51
CA GLN A 209 1.07 -7.63 -1.60
C GLN A 209 -0.45 -7.42 -1.60
N LEU A 210 -1.22 -8.48 -1.37
CA LEU A 210 -2.67 -8.37 -1.21
C LEU A 210 -3.04 -7.57 0.05
N THR A 211 -2.25 -7.67 1.13
CA THR A 211 -2.45 -6.85 2.34
C THR A 211 -2.23 -5.37 2.04
N VAL A 212 -1.15 -5.00 1.33
CA VAL A 212 -0.92 -3.62 0.88
C VAL A 212 -2.10 -3.10 0.06
N ALA A 213 -2.61 -3.93 -0.86
CA ALA A 213 -3.76 -3.58 -1.68
C ALA A 213 -5.03 -3.39 -0.82
N ALA A 214 -5.26 -4.27 0.15
CA ALA A 214 -6.41 -4.21 1.05
C ALA A 214 -6.37 -2.97 1.95
N GLN A 215 -5.19 -2.65 2.49
CA GLN A 215 -4.95 -1.44 3.25
C GLN A 215 -5.25 -0.19 2.42
N SER A 216 -4.78 -0.16 1.17
CA SER A 216 -5.07 0.95 0.25
C SER A 216 -6.57 1.08 -0.05
N LEU A 217 -7.27 -0.04 -0.20
CA LEU A 217 -8.72 -0.05 -0.37
C LEU A 217 -9.45 0.42 0.90
N MET A 218 -9.01 0.02 2.09
CA MET A 218 -9.62 0.43 3.36
C MET A 218 -9.38 1.92 3.64
N MET A 219 -8.18 2.44 3.34
CA MET A 219 -7.89 3.88 3.38
C MET A 219 -8.74 4.67 2.38
N THR A 220 -8.97 4.11 1.19
CA THR A 220 -9.87 4.71 0.19
C THR A 220 -11.30 4.71 0.71
N TYR A 221 -11.76 3.61 1.31
CA TYR A 221 -13.09 3.51 1.89
C TYR A 221 -13.29 4.54 3.01
N GLU A 222 -12.35 4.64 3.94
CA GLU A 222 -12.38 5.64 5.01
C GLU A 222 -12.40 7.06 4.42
N THR A 223 -11.55 7.36 3.44
CA THR A 223 -11.54 8.66 2.75
C THR A 223 -12.90 8.99 2.12
N LEU A 224 -13.53 8.03 1.45
CA LEU A 224 -14.86 8.18 0.84
C LEU A 224 -15.94 8.37 1.93
N SER A 225 -15.85 7.64 3.04
CA SER A 225 -16.76 7.79 4.19
C SER A 225 -16.67 9.19 4.80
N LEU A 226 -15.45 9.69 5.00
CA LEU A 226 -15.21 11.05 5.49
C LEU A 226 -15.71 12.13 4.53
N GLN A 227 -15.52 11.93 3.22
CA GLN A 227 -16.09 12.81 2.20
C GLN A 227 -17.62 12.78 2.21
N LYS A 228 -18.23 11.63 2.50
CA LYS A 228 -19.69 11.46 2.58
C LYS A 228 -20.25 12.24 3.75
N ASP A 229 -19.63 12.12 4.93
CA ASP A 229 -20.02 12.88 6.12
C ASP A 229 -19.89 14.39 5.88
N THR A 230 -18.77 14.80 5.28
CA THR A 230 -18.48 16.19 4.92
C THR A 230 -19.52 16.76 3.95
N LEU A 231 -19.81 16.05 2.86
CA LEU A 231 -20.81 16.45 1.87
C LEU A 231 -22.23 16.45 2.46
N THR A 232 -22.55 15.50 3.33
CA THR A 232 -23.85 15.46 4.02
C THR A 232 -24.04 16.73 4.87
N LYS A 233 -23.02 17.11 5.64
CA LYS A 233 -23.06 18.37 6.39
C LYS A 233 -23.07 19.61 5.51
N GLN A 234 -22.36 19.58 4.39
CA GLN A 234 -22.40 20.66 3.41
C GLN A 234 -23.78 20.82 2.76
N VAL A 235 -24.48 19.73 2.46
CA VAL A 235 -25.88 19.74 1.99
C VAL A 235 -26.80 20.37 3.04
N GLU A 236 -26.68 19.98 4.31
CA GLU A 236 -27.46 20.60 5.41
C GLU A 236 -27.23 22.13 5.48
N VAL A 237 -25.98 22.59 5.37
CA VAL A 237 -25.64 24.02 5.38
C VAL A 237 -26.16 24.74 4.14
N TYR A 238 -26.06 24.14 2.95
CA TYR A 238 -26.58 24.73 1.71
C TYR A 238 -28.10 24.80 1.67
N GLU A 239 -28.81 23.84 2.26
CA GLU A 239 -30.27 23.92 2.42
C GLU A 239 -30.67 25.10 3.31
N LYS A 240 -29.99 25.29 4.45
CA LYS A 240 -30.20 26.45 5.33
C LYS A 240 -29.90 27.76 4.60
N ALA A 241 -28.79 27.82 3.85
CA ALA A 241 -28.40 28.99 3.08
C ALA A 241 -29.42 29.34 1.99
N LEU A 242 -29.92 28.35 1.26
CA LEU A 242 -30.97 28.53 0.25
C LEU A 242 -32.27 29.06 0.86
N ASN A 243 -32.69 28.51 2.00
CA ASN A 243 -33.90 28.96 2.69
C ASN A 243 -33.77 30.41 3.20
N LEU A 244 -32.59 30.77 3.71
CA LEU A 244 -32.28 32.16 4.08
C LEU A 244 -32.36 33.07 2.84
N GLU A 245 -31.78 32.67 1.72
CA GLU A 245 -31.76 33.48 0.49
C GLU A 245 -33.17 33.67 -0.09
N LYS A 246 -34.00 32.63 -0.08
CA LYS A 246 -35.42 32.73 -0.45
C LYS A 246 -36.19 33.70 0.45
N THR A 247 -35.89 33.71 1.74
CA THR A 247 -36.50 34.65 2.70
C THR A 247 -36.07 36.09 2.40
N LYS A 248 -34.78 36.32 2.13
CA LYS A 248 -34.26 37.64 1.71
C LYS A 248 -34.92 38.09 0.40
N GLN A 249 -35.08 37.20 -0.57
CA GLN A 249 -35.72 37.51 -1.84
C GLN A 249 -37.18 37.92 -1.64
N ALA A 250 -37.94 37.20 -0.80
CA ALA A 250 -39.31 37.56 -0.46
C ALA A 250 -39.43 38.93 0.24
N ALA A 251 -38.40 39.31 1.00
CA ALA A 251 -38.28 40.63 1.61
C ALA A 251 -37.75 41.72 0.64
N GLY A 252 -37.46 41.39 -0.62
CA GLY A 252 -36.89 42.31 -1.61
C GLY A 252 -35.41 42.66 -1.38
N MET A 253 -34.71 41.89 -0.54
CA MET A 253 -33.31 42.10 -0.15
C MET A 253 -32.31 41.25 -0.95
N SER A 254 -32.80 40.39 -1.83
CA SER A 254 -32.00 39.47 -2.65
C SER A 254 -32.65 39.28 -4.02
N THR A 255 -31.86 38.88 -5.02
CA THR A 255 -32.30 38.70 -6.40
C THR A 255 -32.66 37.24 -6.70
N ALA A 256 -33.36 37.02 -7.82
CA ALA A 256 -33.57 35.66 -8.34
C ALA A 256 -32.28 34.96 -8.76
N ALA A 257 -31.24 35.72 -9.13
CA ALA A 257 -29.93 35.15 -9.46
C ALA A 257 -29.23 34.58 -8.23
N ASP A 258 -29.31 35.27 -7.09
CA ASP A 258 -28.70 34.83 -5.82
C ASP A 258 -29.34 33.52 -5.32
N VAL A 259 -30.68 33.43 -5.40
CA VAL A 259 -31.41 32.19 -5.08
C VAL A 259 -31.00 31.05 -6.01
N LEU A 260 -30.92 31.30 -7.32
CA LEU A 260 -30.51 30.29 -8.30
C LEU A 260 -29.07 29.80 -8.04
N GLU A 261 -28.17 30.67 -7.63
CA GLU A 261 -26.81 30.29 -7.24
C GLU A 261 -26.81 29.29 -6.08
N LYS A 262 -27.61 29.53 -5.02
CA LYS A 262 -27.74 28.62 -3.89
C LYS A 262 -28.41 27.30 -4.26
N GLU A 263 -29.39 27.32 -5.17
CA GLU A 263 -30.00 26.10 -5.71
C GLU A 263 -28.99 25.24 -6.46
N ASN A 264 -28.14 25.87 -7.29
CA ASN A 264 -27.08 25.18 -8.02
C ASN A 264 -26.01 24.61 -7.07
N GLN A 265 -25.63 25.32 -6.01
CA GLN A 265 -24.69 24.82 -4.98
C GLN A 265 -25.25 23.57 -4.28
N LEU A 266 -26.52 23.61 -3.86
CA LEU A 266 -27.20 22.48 -3.24
C LEU A 266 -27.32 21.28 -4.19
N LEU A 267 -27.74 21.51 -5.44
CA LEU A 267 -27.88 20.45 -6.44
C LEU A 267 -26.53 19.78 -6.75
N SER A 268 -25.47 20.57 -6.87
CA SER A 268 -24.12 20.07 -7.10
C SER A 268 -23.64 19.20 -5.94
N ALA A 269 -23.82 19.66 -4.69
CA ALA A 269 -23.45 18.90 -3.50
C ALA A 269 -24.20 17.56 -3.39
N ARG A 270 -25.51 17.55 -3.67
CA ARG A 270 -26.33 16.31 -3.69
C ARG A 270 -25.89 15.34 -4.78
N SER A 271 -25.54 15.85 -5.96
CA SER A 271 -25.05 15.02 -7.08
C SER A 271 -23.69 14.39 -6.76
N SER A 272 -22.80 15.15 -6.12
CA SER A 272 -21.53 14.64 -5.61
C SER A 272 -21.73 13.57 -4.54
N LEU A 273 -22.67 13.77 -3.60
CA LEU A 273 -22.99 12.78 -2.56
C LEU A 273 -23.45 11.45 -3.16
N SER A 274 -24.37 11.48 -4.14
CA SER A 274 -24.84 10.27 -4.84
C SER A 274 -23.70 9.54 -5.54
N SER A 275 -22.83 10.26 -6.25
CA SER A 275 -21.68 9.66 -6.94
C SER A 275 -20.68 9.03 -5.97
N LEU A 276 -20.54 9.63 -4.79
CA LEU A 276 -19.64 9.16 -3.75
C LEU A 276 -20.14 7.86 -3.11
N GLU A 277 -21.45 7.74 -2.89
CA GLU A 277 -22.07 6.53 -2.35
C GLU A 277 -21.87 5.32 -3.28
N GLU A 278 -21.95 5.52 -4.60
CA GLU A 278 -21.63 4.47 -5.57
C GLU A 278 -20.16 4.03 -5.47
N SER A 279 -19.23 5.00 -5.36
CA SER A 279 -17.80 4.71 -5.18
C SER A 279 -17.51 3.99 -3.85
N LEU A 280 -18.22 4.36 -2.78
CA LEU A 280 -18.10 3.73 -1.46
C LEU A 280 -18.58 2.28 -1.51
N ASN A 281 -19.73 2.00 -2.14
CA ASN A 281 -20.24 0.65 -2.34
C ASN A 281 -19.32 -0.24 -3.20
N SER A 282 -18.72 0.33 -4.26
CA SER A 282 -17.75 -0.37 -5.09
C SER A 282 -16.48 -0.73 -4.32
N THR A 283 -15.99 0.20 -3.49
CA THR A 283 -14.80 -0.02 -2.63
C THR A 283 -15.09 -1.06 -1.56
N TYR A 284 -16.27 -0.99 -0.93
CA TYR A 284 -16.77 -2.00 0.01
C TYR A 284 -16.79 -3.40 -0.61
N SER A 285 -17.35 -3.52 -1.82
CA SER A 285 -17.43 -4.80 -2.53
C SER A 285 -16.03 -5.37 -2.83
N SER A 286 -15.11 -4.49 -3.23
CA SER A 286 -13.72 -4.86 -3.49
C SER A 286 -13.00 -5.33 -2.23
N LEU A 287 -13.25 -4.69 -1.08
CA LEU A 287 -12.73 -5.12 0.21
C LEU A 287 -13.27 -6.48 0.64
N CYS A 288 -14.58 -6.70 0.53
CA CYS A 288 -15.21 -7.98 0.83
C CYS A 288 -14.54 -9.12 0.05
N LEU A 289 -14.39 -8.96 -1.27
CA LEU A 289 -13.70 -9.93 -2.12
C LEU A 289 -12.25 -10.14 -1.69
N MET A 290 -11.55 -9.08 -1.30
CA MET A 290 -10.15 -9.16 -0.90
C MET A 290 -9.95 -9.92 0.41
N VAL A 291 -10.88 -9.79 1.36
CA VAL A 291 -10.84 -10.52 2.64
C VAL A 291 -11.57 -11.85 2.61
N GLY A 292 -12.11 -12.27 1.46
CA GLY A 292 -12.81 -13.55 1.31
C GLY A 292 -14.23 -13.56 1.91
N ARG A 293 -14.86 -12.39 2.01
CA ARG A 293 -16.24 -12.22 2.51
C ARG A 293 -17.21 -11.98 1.36
N ASP A 294 -18.42 -12.48 1.51
CA ASP A 294 -19.52 -12.17 0.60
C ASP A 294 -19.97 -10.71 0.77
N THR A 295 -20.38 -10.04 -0.30
CA THR A 295 -20.85 -8.64 -0.24
C THR A 295 -22.13 -8.49 0.58
N ASP A 296 -22.96 -9.53 0.65
CA ASP A 296 -24.22 -9.56 1.40
C ASP A 296 -24.04 -10.07 2.84
N SER A 297 -22.80 -10.32 3.27
CA SER A 297 -22.48 -10.86 4.61
C SER A 297 -22.79 -9.91 5.78
N GLY A 298 -23.10 -8.65 5.51
CA GLY A 298 -23.31 -7.62 6.53
C GLY A 298 -22.01 -7.18 7.23
N LEU A 299 -20.87 -7.30 6.54
CA LEU A 299 -19.57 -6.85 7.03
C LEU A 299 -19.60 -5.35 7.31
N VAL A 300 -19.12 -4.94 8.48
CA VAL A 300 -18.97 -3.53 8.86
C VAL A 300 -17.49 -3.19 8.80
N ILE A 301 -17.11 -2.21 7.99
CA ILE A 301 -15.74 -1.72 7.94
C ILE A 301 -15.54 -0.75 9.10
N CYS A 302 -14.63 -1.09 10.01
CA CYS A 302 -14.32 -0.25 11.15
C CYS A 302 -13.46 0.95 10.74
N GLU A 303 -13.57 2.04 11.51
CA GLU A 303 -12.68 3.19 11.34
C GLU A 303 -11.22 2.78 11.52
N ILE A 304 -10.35 3.36 10.70
CA ILE A 304 -8.91 3.17 10.85
C ILE A 304 -8.47 3.89 12.14
N PRO A 305 -7.72 3.22 13.05
CA PRO A 305 -7.24 3.84 14.26
C PRO A 305 -6.42 5.10 13.97
N ALA A 306 -6.56 6.12 14.82
CA ALA A 306 -5.85 7.38 14.67
C ALA A 306 -4.33 7.17 14.55
N ALA A 307 -3.70 8.00 13.72
CA ALA A 307 -2.27 7.97 13.47
C ALA A 307 -1.43 8.02 14.77
N ASP A 308 -0.58 7.01 14.95
CA ASP A 308 0.44 7.02 16.00
C ASP A 308 1.71 7.74 15.53
N LEU A 309 1.83 9.02 15.90
CA LEU A 309 2.99 9.85 15.59
C LEU A 309 4.31 9.30 16.16
N ALA A 310 4.27 8.45 17.19
CA ALA A 310 5.45 7.83 17.77
C ALA A 310 6.07 6.79 16.84
N LYS A 311 5.30 6.22 15.90
CA LYS A 311 5.85 5.32 14.86
C LYS A 311 6.99 5.98 14.10
N ALA A 312 6.82 7.24 13.69
CA ALA A 312 7.87 7.98 12.99
C ALA A 312 9.12 8.22 13.85
N ASP A 313 8.97 8.39 15.17
CA ASP A 313 10.10 8.60 16.08
C ASP A 313 10.89 7.31 16.36
N SER A 314 10.27 6.15 16.13
CA SER A 314 10.90 4.84 16.28
C SER A 314 11.62 4.32 15.03
N MET A 315 11.50 5.02 13.90
CA MET A 315 12.13 4.61 12.64
C MET A 315 13.65 4.85 12.67
N ASP A 316 14.42 3.83 12.29
CA ASP A 316 15.87 3.90 12.17
C ASP A 316 16.24 3.72 10.70
N LEU A 317 16.38 4.84 9.98
CA LEU A 317 16.66 4.85 8.55
C LEU A 317 17.87 3.99 8.16
N GLU A 318 18.93 3.98 8.97
CA GLU A 318 20.13 3.21 8.65
C GLU A 318 19.88 1.70 8.81
N ALA A 319 19.33 1.29 9.95
CA ALA A 319 19.03 -0.12 10.21
C ALA A 319 17.95 -0.66 9.26
N ASP A 320 16.93 0.16 8.99
CA ASP A 320 15.81 -0.19 8.13
C ASP A 320 16.21 -0.27 6.66
N THR A 321 17.12 0.59 6.19
CA THR A 321 17.69 0.49 4.83
C THR A 321 18.47 -0.82 4.68
N LYS A 322 19.27 -1.20 5.68
CA LYS A 322 19.98 -2.50 5.67
C LYS A 322 19.00 -3.68 5.61
N LYS A 323 17.90 -3.62 6.36
CA LYS A 323 16.82 -4.62 6.30
C LYS A 323 16.14 -4.64 4.92
N ALA A 324 15.79 -3.49 4.35
CA ALA A 324 15.16 -3.38 3.04
C ALA A 324 16.03 -4.03 1.94
N ILE A 325 17.32 -3.71 1.91
CA ILE A 325 18.31 -4.30 1.00
C ILE A 325 18.45 -5.81 1.19
N GLY A 326 18.39 -6.29 2.44
CA GLY A 326 18.45 -7.71 2.78
C GLY A 326 17.18 -8.48 2.39
N ASN A 327 16.02 -7.82 2.43
CA ASN A 327 14.73 -8.42 2.15
C ASN A 327 14.28 -8.31 0.68
N ASN A 328 14.87 -7.39 -0.10
CA ASN A 328 14.50 -7.18 -1.50
C ASN A 328 14.73 -8.44 -2.37
N SER A 329 13.65 -8.92 -3.00
CA SER A 329 13.64 -10.17 -3.76
C SER A 329 14.49 -10.11 -5.03
N SER A 330 14.51 -8.97 -5.72
CA SER A 330 15.32 -8.75 -6.92
C SER A 330 16.81 -8.82 -6.59
N LEU A 331 17.26 -8.13 -5.54
CA LEU A 331 18.65 -8.17 -5.08
C LEU A 331 19.06 -9.57 -4.62
N ILE A 332 18.20 -10.29 -3.88
CA ILE A 332 18.46 -11.68 -3.48
C ILE A 332 18.69 -12.55 -4.73
N SER A 333 17.84 -12.41 -5.75
CA SER A 333 17.95 -13.17 -7.01
C SER A 333 19.23 -12.82 -7.78
N SER A 334 19.54 -11.53 -7.91
CA SER A 334 20.75 -11.05 -8.58
C SER A 334 22.01 -11.56 -7.91
N ARG A 335 22.07 -11.56 -6.57
CA ARG A 335 23.18 -12.14 -5.80
C ARG A 335 23.30 -13.65 -5.99
N GLY A 336 22.18 -14.36 -6.11
CA GLY A 336 22.14 -15.81 -6.33
C GLY A 336 22.53 -16.27 -7.75
N THR A 337 22.61 -15.35 -8.71
CA THR A 337 22.91 -15.68 -10.11
C THR A 337 24.35 -16.18 -10.25
N LYS A 338 24.53 -17.38 -10.84
CA LYS A 338 25.86 -17.96 -11.09
C LYS A 338 26.57 -17.15 -12.18
N ALA A 339 27.75 -16.63 -11.86
CA ALA A 339 28.62 -15.93 -12.79
C ALA A 339 29.99 -16.61 -12.85
N THR A 340 30.34 -17.17 -14.01
CA THR A 340 31.56 -17.98 -14.20
C THR A 340 32.76 -17.18 -14.69
N SER A 341 32.55 -16.18 -15.54
CA SER A 341 33.62 -15.30 -16.05
C SER A 341 33.82 -14.05 -15.18
N THR A 342 35.01 -13.45 -15.24
CA THR A 342 35.30 -12.18 -14.56
C THR A 342 34.34 -11.07 -15.00
N ALA A 343 34.07 -10.96 -16.30
CA ALA A 343 33.11 -9.98 -16.82
C ALA A 343 31.68 -10.20 -16.29
N ALA A 344 31.24 -11.45 -16.21
CA ALA A 344 29.92 -11.79 -15.65
C ALA A 344 29.84 -11.48 -14.14
N LYS A 345 30.91 -11.72 -13.39
CA LYS A 345 30.99 -11.37 -11.96
C LYS A 345 30.94 -9.87 -11.75
N ASN A 346 31.71 -9.11 -12.54
CA ASN A 346 31.73 -7.65 -12.47
C ASN A 346 30.37 -7.06 -12.82
N ASN A 347 29.71 -7.56 -13.88
CA ASN A 347 28.36 -7.12 -14.26
C ASN A 347 27.35 -7.40 -13.13
N ARG A 348 27.32 -8.64 -12.61
CA ARG A 348 26.45 -9.00 -11.49
C ARG A 348 26.68 -8.11 -10.26
N ASN A 349 27.93 -7.85 -9.90
CA ASN A 349 28.25 -7.01 -8.75
C ASN A 349 27.80 -5.56 -8.99
N ALA A 350 28.02 -5.01 -10.19
CA ALA A 350 27.53 -3.68 -10.55
C ALA A 350 26.01 -3.58 -10.49
N THR A 351 25.27 -4.60 -10.98
CA THR A 351 23.80 -4.65 -10.86
C THR A 351 23.34 -4.68 -9.40
N VAL A 352 24.03 -5.43 -8.54
CA VAL A 352 23.71 -5.50 -7.12
C VAL A 352 23.99 -4.15 -6.44
N GLU A 353 25.14 -3.54 -6.70
CA GLU A 353 25.53 -2.24 -6.15
C GLU A 353 24.55 -1.13 -6.58
N GLU A 354 24.19 -1.07 -7.86
CA GLU A 354 23.19 -0.13 -8.37
C GLU A 354 21.83 -0.34 -7.70
N GLY A 355 21.39 -1.59 -7.53
CA GLY A 355 20.13 -1.88 -6.85
C GLY A 355 20.14 -1.53 -5.36
N GLU A 356 21.28 -1.69 -4.67
CA GLU A 356 21.47 -1.27 -3.28
C GLU A 356 21.43 0.26 -3.14
N GLN A 357 22.08 0.98 -4.06
CA GLN A 357 22.03 2.45 -4.10
C GLN A 357 20.60 2.94 -4.37
N ASN A 358 19.90 2.34 -5.34
CA ASN A 358 18.51 2.69 -5.65
C ASN A 358 17.58 2.47 -4.45
N LEU A 359 17.72 1.36 -3.71
CA LEU A 359 16.95 1.14 -2.49
C LEU A 359 17.30 2.13 -1.39
N THR A 360 18.58 2.49 -1.25
CA THR A 360 19.00 3.51 -0.28
C THR A 360 18.31 4.85 -0.57
N ILE A 361 18.27 5.27 -1.84
CA ILE A 361 17.58 6.49 -2.27
C ILE A 361 16.08 6.39 -1.99
N GLN A 362 15.44 5.27 -2.33
CA GLN A 362 14.01 5.06 -2.09
C GLN A 362 13.67 5.10 -0.59
N MET A 363 14.48 4.46 0.26
CA MET A 363 14.26 4.46 1.70
C MET A 363 14.40 5.86 2.30
N ASN A 364 15.39 6.65 1.85
CA ASN A 364 15.51 8.05 2.24
C ASN A 364 14.27 8.86 1.85
N GLN A 365 13.76 8.70 0.62
CA GLN A 365 12.56 9.40 0.15
C GLN A 365 11.31 9.01 0.94
N LEU A 366 11.15 7.72 1.27
CA LEU A 366 10.02 7.24 2.08
C LEU A 366 10.09 7.80 3.50
N TYR A 367 11.28 7.82 4.11
CA TYR A 367 11.49 8.39 5.44
C TYR A 367 11.20 9.90 5.47
N GLU A 368 11.73 10.66 4.51
CA GLU A 368 11.44 12.09 4.37
C GLU A 368 9.94 12.35 4.17
N ASN A 369 9.26 11.50 3.39
CA ASN A 369 7.81 11.59 3.21
C ASN A 369 7.04 11.34 4.52
N VAL A 370 7.45 10.36 5.34
CA VAL A 370 6.84 10.15 6.68
C VAL A 370 7.00 11.40 7.55
N LEU A 371 8.20 11.99 7.58
CA LEU A 371 8.45 13.22 8.35
C LEU A 371 7.63 14.41 7.84
N LEU A 372 7.49 14.54 6.53
CA LEU A 372 6.64 15.56 5.91
C LEU A 372 5.17 15.37 6.32
N LYS A 373 4.62 14.15 6.21
CA LYS A 373 3.24 13.86 6.61
C LYS A 373 3.00 14.02 8.10
N LYS A 374 4.00 13.75 8.94
CA LYS A 374 3.95 14.06 10.38
C LYS A 374 3.76 15.56 10.62
N SER A 375 4.56 16.39 9.93
CA SER A 375 4.46 17.85 10.02
C SER A 375 3.10 18.36 9.52
N GLU A 376 2.63 17.86 8.37
CA GLU A 376 1.31 18.20 7.82
C GLU A 376 0.17 17.84 8.79
N LEU A 377 0.22 16.66 9.41
CA LEU A 377 -0.76 16.22 10.41
C LEU A 377 -0.77 17.11 11.64
N GLN A 378 0.40 17.50 12.16
CA GLN A 378 0.51 18.42 13.29
C GLN A 378 -0.04 19.83 12.96
N ALA A 379 0.21 20.32 11.74
CA ALA A 379 -0.34 21.58 11.26
C ALA A 379 -1.87 21.50 11.14
N ALA A 380 -2.39 20.43 10.53
CA ALA A 380 -3.83 20.20 10.37
C ALA A 380 -4.54 20.04 11.73
N GLN A 381 -3.91 19.36 12.69
CA GLN A 381 -4.43 19.24 14.06
C GLN A 381 -4.56 20.61 14.73
N THR A 382 -3.57 21.50 14.54
CA THR A 382 -3.61 22.87 15.08
C THR A 382 -4.71 23.70 14.42
N ALA A 383 -4.86 23.61 13.10
CA ALA A 383 -5.91 24.29 12.35
C ALA A 383 -7.32 23.82 12.77
N PHE A 384 -7.50 22.50 12.94
CA PHE A 384 -8.73 21.91 13.43
C PHE A 384 -9.10 22.40 14.84
N ARG A 385 -8.15 22.40 15.78
CA ARG A 385 -8.39 22.94 17.15
C ARG A 385 -8.80 24.41 17.13
N LYS A 386 -8.19 25.22 16.26
CA LYS A 386 -8.56 26.63 16.08
C LYS A 386 -10.00 26.75 15.56
N ALA A 387 -10.34 26.01 14.51
CA ALA A 387 -11.69 26.00 13.95
C ALA A 387 -12.74 25.49 14.94
N GLU A 388 -12.41 24.50 15.77
CA GLU A 388 -13.29 24.03 16.84
C GLU A 388 -13.61 25.15 17.85
N GLY A 389 -12.61 25.94 18.25
CA GLY A 389 -12.80 27.11 19.10
C GLY A 389 -13.63 28.20 18.43
N GLN A 390 -13.41 28.47 17.13
CA GLN A 390 -14.19 29.43 16.35
C GLN A 390 -15.65 29.00 16.24
N LYS A 391 -15.92 27.72 15.97
CA LYS A 391 -17.26 27.15 15.92
C LYS A 391 -17.99 27.26 17.26
N LYS A 392 -17.33 26.90 18.36
CA LYS A 392 -17.91 27.05 19.72
C LYS A 392 -18.27 28.52 20.02
N ASN A 393 -17.42 29.46 19.63
CA ASN A 393 -17.71 30.89 19.78
C ASN A 393 -18.87 31.35 18.87
N ALA A 394 -18.93 30.85 17.64
CA ALA A 394 -20.01 31.14 16.70
C ALA A 394 -21.37 30.62 17.22
N ASP A 395 -21.42 29.41 17.80
CA ASP A 395 -22.62 28.86 18.44
C ASP A 395 -23.15 29.77 19.57
N ILE A 396 -22.24 30.24 20.43
CA ILE A 396 -22.59 31.14 21.54
C ILE A 396 -23.11 32.49 21.02
N LYS A 397 -22.41 33.09 20.05
CA LYS A 397 -22.82 34.38 19.48
C LYS A 397 -24.14 34.27 18.72
N TYR A 398 -24.34 33.19 17.96
CA TYR A 398 -25.57 32.97 17.21
C TYR A 398 -26.76 32.76 18.15
N SER A 399 -26.63 31.93 19.17
CA SER A 399 -27.68 31.73 20.18
C SER A 399 -27.99 32.99 21.00
N ALA A 400 -27.01 33.89 21.17
CA ALA A 400 -27.20 35.20 21.79
C ALA A 400 -27.75 36.29 20.83
N GLY A 401 -27.97 35.98 19.54
CA GLY A 401 -28.42 36.94 18.53
C GLY A 401 -27.35 37.95 18.11
N LEU A 402 -26.08 37.69 18.43
CA LEU A 402 -24.92 38.55 18.13
C LEU A 402 -24.22 38.19 16.81
N LEU A 403 -24.67 37.13 16.14
CA LEU A 403 -24.17 36.67 14.85
C LEU A 403 -25.34 36.50 13.90
N SER A 404 -25.22 36.99 12.66
CA SER A 404 -26.22 36.70 11.63
C SER A 404 -26.21 35.21 11.26
N GLN A 405 -27.31 34.72 10.70
CA GLN A 405 -27.39 33.34 10.23
C GLN A 405 -26.37 33.04 9.12
N GLU A 406 -26.04 34.02 8.27
CA GLU A 406 -25.06 33.87 7.20
C GLU A 406 -23.63 33.74 7.72
N GLU A 407 -23.25 34.58 8.69
CA GLU A 407 -21.95 34.49 9.36
C GLU A 407 -21.82 33.16 10.14
N TYR A 408 -22.91 32.71 10.78
CA TYR A 408 -22.93 31.40 11.45
C TYR A 408 -22.68 30.24 10.48
N LEU A 409 -23.39 30.19 9.36
CA LEU A 409 -23.23 29.14 8.35
C LEU A 409 -21.81 29.14 7.73
N THR A 410 -21.18 30.31 7.63
CA THR A 410 -19.79 30.44 7.17
C THR A 410 -18.81 29.81 8.15
N GLU A 411 -18.97 30.07 9.45
CA GLU A 411 -18.15 29.44 10.50
C GLU A 411 -18.41 27.93 10.61
N GLU A 412 -19.66 27.48 10.43
CA GLU A 412 -20.03 26.06 10.37
C GLU A 412 -19.30 25.35 9.20
N MET A 413 -19.27 25.97 8.01
CA MET A 413 -18.56 25.43 6.84
C MET A 413 -17.04 25.36 7.05
N ASN A 414 -16.44 26.39 7.67
CA ASN A 414 -15.01 26.40 8.00
C ASN A 414 -14.66 25.25 8.96
N TYR A 415 -15.48 25.00 9.99
CA TYR A 415 -15.29 23.88 10.90
C TYR A 415 -15.35 22.51 10.21
N ILE A 416 -16.35 22.31 9.35
CA ILE A 416 -16.49 21.08 8.55
C ILE A 416 -15.25 20.85 7.69
N SER A 417 -14.78 21.89 6.98
CA SER A 417 -13.60 21.82 6.12
C SER A 417 -12.30 21.50 6.86
N GLN A 418 -12.07 22.13 8.03
CA GLN A 418 -10.88 21.86 8.84
C GLN A 418 -10.92 20.47 9.51
N THR A 419 -12.11 19.97 9.84
CA THR A 419 -12.28 18.60 10.34
C THR A 419 -11.90 17.57 9.27
N ALA A 420 -12.39 17.76 8.04
CA ALA A 420 -12.05 16.90 6.91
C ALA A 420 -10.55 16.93 6.60
N SER A 421 -9.93 18.12 6.61
CA SER A 421 -8.50 18.29 6.38
C SER A 421 -7.64 17.59 7.44
N TYR A 422 -8.04 17.66 8.72
CA TYR A 422 -7.35 16.94 9.79
C TYR A 422 -7.41 15.43 9.62
N LYS A 423 -8.61 14.86 9.39
CA LYS A 423 -8.75 13.41 9.19
C LYS A 423 -8.03 12.92 7.92
N ALA A 424 -8.01 13.72 6.84
CA ALA A 424 -7.27 13.37 5.64
C ALA A 424 -5.75 13.35 5.88
N ALA A 425 -5.22 14.30 6.66
CA ALA A 425 -3.81 14.31 7.04
C ALA A 425 -3.45 13.11 7.95
N ASP A 426 -4.39 12.67 8.80
CA ASP A 426 -4.23 11.50 9.67
C ASP A 426 -4.06 10.21 8.87
N LEU A 427 -4.94 10.00 7.88
CA LEU A 427 -4.84 8.89 6.94
C LEU A 427 -3.57 8.94 6.08
N ALA A 428 -3.20 10.12 5.60
CA ALA A 428 -2.01 10.31 4.78
C ALA A 428 -0.72 9.97 5.53
N PHE A 429 -0.62 10.32 6.81
CA PHE A 429 0.49 9.92 7.66
C PHE A 429 0.53 8.40 7.86
N THR A 430 -0.63 7.78 8.17
CA THR A 430 -0.72 6.33 8.33
C THR A 430 -0.27 5.60 7.06
N GLN A 431 -0.70 6.07 5.89
CA GLN A 431 -0.29 5.52 4.60
C GLN A 431 1.22 5.65 4.35
N ALA A 432 1.80 6.81 4.66
CA ALA A 432 3.24 7.03 4.51
C ALA A 432 4.04 6.08 5.42
N ALA A 433 3.62 5.94 6.68
CA ALA A 433 4.26 5.05 7.64
C ALA A 433 4.17 3.58 7.20
N ASP A 434 3.00 3.13 6.78
CA ASP A 434 2.82 1.76 6.28
C ASP A 434 3.65 1.49 5.02
N THR A 435 3.69 2.46 4.08
CA THR A 435 4.50 2.34 2.85
C THR A 435 5.99 2.20 3.17
N TYR A 436 6.50 2.98 4.12
CA TYR A 436 7.87 2.83 4.61
C TYR A 436 8.10 1.43 5.18
N GLY A 437 7.20 0.93 6.04
CA GLY A 437 7.30 -0.41 6.62
C GLY A 437 7.31 -1.54 5.61
N TRP A 438 6.46 -1.45 4.61
CA TRP A 438 6.43 -2.41 3.51
C TRP A 438 7.74 -2.43 2.74
N ALA A 439 8.35 -1.26 2.51
CA ALA A 439 9.66 -1.17 1.87
C ALA A 439 10.77 -1.82 2.73
N VAL A 440 10.75 -1.65 4.06
CA VAL A 440 11.66 -2.36 4.99
C VAL A 440 11.51 -3.88 4.90
N MET A 441 10.27 -4.36 4.72
CA MET A 441 9.97 -5.78 4.52
C MET A 441 10.31 -6.31 3.11
N GLY A 442 10.85 -5.46 2.23
CA GLY A 442 11.21 -5.82 0.85
C GLY A 442 10.02 -5.88 -0.10
N ILE A 443 8.87 -5.33 0.30
CA ILE A 443 7.69 -5.10 -0.54
C ILE A 443 7.74 -3.65 -1.02
N THR A 444 8.34 -3.45 -2.19
CA THR A 444 8.38 -2.15 -2.87
C THR A 444 7.22 -2.07 -3.86
N GLN A 445 6.55 -0.91 -3.97
CA GLN A 445 5.50 -0.66 -4.96
C GLN A 445 6.05 -0.55 -6.38
#